data_AF-A0A916HHM3-F1
#
_entry.id   AF-A0A916HHM3-F1
#
_cell.length_a   1.000
_cell.length_b   1.000
_cell.length_c   1.000
_cell.angle_alpha   90.00
_cell.angle_beta   90.00
_cell.angle_gamma   90.00
#
_symmetry.space_group_name_H-M   'P 1'
#
loop_
_entity.id
_entity.type
_entity.pdbx_description
1 polymer ?
#
loop_
_entity_poly.entity_id
_entity_poly.type
_entity_poly.pdbx_seq_one_letter_code
_entity_poly.pdbx_strand_id
1 'polypeptide(L)'
;LVKVEGRLARDSFPNVRVIHSRAETALNHLFVPESLTEIHINFPDPWFKTDHARRRLMQRDTLDAMVSRLQPNGSLYLATDIIAYAEMSAELLAATPGLTNQLASPWVNSLPGRVTTKYEARARAEGRSCYYFAYRRNDVPAPAVPVIKDLDMPHMVFTTPLSLDDMRDRFEAFHHNDGDVHIGYSAVFRGEYTLLFEIHVNEPTISQHTALLLTQRQVENEYTLQLASFGHARPTEGVHAAVYALGSWLLSLHPDAQVVKQKLRPDVSAGAT
;
A
#
# COMPACT_ATOMS: atom_id res chain seq x y z
N LEU A 1 14.84 0.01 -15.11
CA LEU A 1 13.70 -0.15 -16.04
C LEU A 1 14.12 -0.04 -17.50
N VAL A 2 14.82 1.03 -17.88
CA VAL A 2 15.34 1.30 -19.24
C VAL A 2 15.87 0.09 -20.02
N LYS A 3 16.65 -0.81 -19.41
CA LYS A 3 17.19 -2.00 -20.10
C LYS A 3 16.12 -3.03 -20.46
N VAL A 4 15.13 -3.24 -19.59
CA VAL A 4 14.03 -4.18 -19.83
C VAL A 4 13.05 -3.57 -20.83
N GLU A 5 12.67 -2.30 -20.64
CA GLU A 5 11.81 -1.57 -21.58
C GLU A 5 12.42 -1.54 -22.98
N GLY A 6 13.72 -1.23 -23.09
CA GLY A 6 14.42 -1.26 -24.37
C GLY A 6 14.49 -2.65 -25.00
N ARG A 7 14.43 -3.73 -24.20
CA ARG A 7 14.33 -5.10 -24.73
C ARG A 7 12.92 -5.41 -25.21
N LEU A 8 11.89 -5.05 -24.44
CA LEU A 8 10.48 -5.21 -24.83
C LEU A 8 10.12 -4.39 -26.08
N ALA A 9 10.79 -3.25 -26.29
CA ALA A 9 10.59 -2.45 -27.49
C ALA A 9 11.24 -3.06 -28.74
N ARG A 10 12.36 -3.79 -28.57
CA ARG A 10 13.05 -4.47 -29.69
C ARG A 10 12.44 -5.83 -30.01
N ASP A 11 12.08 -6.57 -28.97
CA ASP A 11 11.59 -7.94 -29.04
C ASP A 11 10.13 -7.94 -28.56
N SER A 12 9.18 -8.35 -29.41
CA SER A 12 7.76 -8.40 -29.02
C SER A 12 7.49 -9.58 -28.08
N PHE A 13 7.24 -9.27 -26.80
CA PHE A 13 6.83 -10.24 -25.79
C PHE A 13 5.40 -9.93 -25.30
N PRO A 14 4.36 -10.45 -25.98
CA PRO A 14 2.96 -10.06 -25.72
C PRO A 14 2.48 -10.41 -24.31
N ASN A 15 3.13 -11.38 -23.66
CA ASN A 15 2.83 -11.90 -22.32
C ASN A 15 3.71 -11.31 -21.20
N VAL A 16 4.52 -10.29 -21.49
CA VAL A 16 5.36 -9.64 -20.47
C VAL A 16 4.84 -8.25 -20.18
N ARG A 17 4.77 -7.90 -18.90
CA ARG A 17 4.48 -6.55 -18.40
C ARG A 17 5.55 -6.15 -17.40
N VAL A 18 5.84 -4.86 -17.35
CA VAL A 18 6.86 -4.30 -16.46
C VAL A 18 6.20 -3.21 -15.65
N ILE A 19 6.42 -3.26 -14.34
CA ILE A 19 5.85 -2.33 -13.38
C ILE A 19 6.99 -1.62 -12.69
N HIS A 20 6.93 -0.28 -12.67
CA HIS A 20 7.82 0.54 -11.86
C HIS A 20 7.16 0.78 -10.49
N SER A 21 7.47 -0.06 -9.52
CA SER A 21 6.98 0.10 -8.15
C SER A 21 7.87 -0.67 -7.17
N ARG A 22 7.69 -0.41 -5.87
CA ARG A 22 8.14 -1.35 -4.83
C ARG A 22 7.35 -2.66 -4.98
N ALA A 23 7.99 -3.79 -4.75
CA ALA A 23 7.34 -5.10 -4.93
C ALA A 23 6.17 -5.27 -3.94
N GLU A 24 6.33 -4.78 -2.72
CA GLU A 24 5.33 -4.80 -1.65
C GLU A 24 4.09 -3.98 -2.05
N THR A 25 4.30 -2.78 -2.61
CA THR A 25 3.22 -1.95 -3.16
C THR A 25 2.49 -2.66 -4.29
N ALA A 26 3.21 -3.34 -5.20
CA ALA A 26 2.60 -4.13 -6.25
C ALA A 26 1.78 -5.32 -5.71
N LEU A 27 2.31 -6.08 -4.75
CA LEU A 27 1.63 -7.20 -4.10
C LEU A 27 0.32 -6.77 -3.40
N ASN A 28 0.33 -5.60 -2.77
CA ASN A 28 -0.81 -5.09 -2.02
C ASN A 28 -1.90 -4.46 -2.90
N HIS A 29 -1.58 -4.02 -4.13
CA HIS A 29 -2.50 -3.22 -4.93
C HIS A 29 -2.79 -3.75 -6.34
N LEU A 30 -1.92 -4.57 -6.92
CA LEU A 30 -2.07 -5.01 -8.32
C LEU A 30 -2.56 -6.45 -8.45
N PHE A 31 -2.41 -7.24 -7.40
CA PHE A 31 -2.78 -8.65 -7.39
C PHE A 31 -3.89 -8.89 -6.39
N VAL A 32 -4.93 -9.60 -6.83
CA VAL A 32 -6.02 -10.05 -5.96
C VAL A 32 -5.64 -11.38 -5.29
N PRO A 33 -6.33 -11.81 -4.21
CA PRO A 33 -6.07 -13.11 -3.60
C PRO A 33 -6.07 -14.25 -4.61
N GLU A 34 -5.18 -15.22 -4.42
CA GLU A 34 -5.10 -16.44 -5.22
C GLU A 34 -4.94 -16.24 -6.74
N SER A 35 -4.38 -15.10 -7.17
CA SER A 35 -4.22 -14.77 -8.60
C SER A 35 -2.86 -15.15 -9.19
N LEU A 36 -1.86 -15.46 -8.36
CA LEU A 36 -0.49 -15.74 -8.80
C LEU A 36 -0.20 -17.24 -8.78
N THR A 37 0.31 -17.77 -9.89
CA THR A 37 0.79 -19.16 -9.97
C THR A 37 2.20 -19.32 -9.40
N GLU A 38 3.09 -18.37 -9.70
CA GLU A 38 4.47 -18.40 -9.23
C GLU A 38 4.98 -17.01 -8.87
N ILE A 39 5.79 -16.93 -7.81
CA ILE A 39 6.52 -15.74 -7.41
C ILE A 39 8.02 -16.07 -7.43
N HIS A 40 8.80 -15.26 -8.14
CA HIS A 40 10.25 -15.41 -8.26
C HIS A 40 10.96 -14.19 -7.68
N ILE A 41 11.73 -14.39 -6.62
CA ILE A 41 12.55 -13.35 -5.97
C ILE A 41 14.02 -13.65 -6.28
N ASN A 42 14.65 -12.77 -7.06
CA ASN A 42 15.98 -13.02 -7.61
C ASN A 42 16.97 -11.99 -7.07
N PHE A 43 17.90 -12.42 -6.21
CA PHE A 43 19.00 -11.63 -5.66
C PHE A 43 18.51 -10.28 -5.08
N PRO A 44 17.55 -10.32 -4.12
CA PRO A 44 17.02 -9.10 -3.52
C PRO A 44 18.12 -8.34 -2.78
N ASP A 45 17.97 -7.02 -2.64
CA ASP A 45 18.94 -6.20 -1.91
C ASP A 45 19.06 -6.69 -0.45
N PRO A 46 20.27 -7.06 0.00
CA PRO A 46 20.47 -7.61 1.33
C PRO A 46 20.32 -6.59 2.47
N TRP A 47 20.53 -5.29 2.20
CA TRP A 47 20.60 -4.25 3.23
C TRP A 47 21.42 -4.67 4.47
N PHE A 48 22.75 -4.73 4.32
CA PHE A 48 23.67 -5.28 5.33
C PHE A 48 23.64 -4.56 6.69
N LYS A 49 23.30 -3.27 6.72
CA LYS A 49 23.23 -2.49 7.97
C LYS A 49 21.95 -2.83 8.74
N THR A 50 22.07 -3.06 10.05
CA THR A 50 20.92 -3.37 10.93
C THR A 50 19.82 -2.32 10.84
N ASP A 51 20.18 -1.04 10.79
CA ASP A 51 19.23 0.08 10.65
C ASP A 51 18.41 0.02 9.35
N HIS A 52 18.88 -0.72 8.35
CA HIS A 52 18.21 -0.91 7.08
C HIS A 52 17.46 -2.25 6.98
N ALA A 53 17.41 -3.05 8.04
CA ALA A 53 16.75 -4.35 8.02
C ALA A 53 15.28 -4.25 7.58
N ARG A 54 14.57 -3.20 7.98
CA ARG A 54 13.18 -2.89 7.58
C ARG A 54 12.99 -2.63 6.08
N ARG A 55 14.08 -2.46 5.31
CA ARG A 55 14.04 -2.25 3.85
C ARG A 55 14.17 -3.56 3.05
N ARG A 56 14.49 -4.67 3.71
CA ARG A 56 14.59 -5.99 3.05
C ARG A 56 13.20 -6.42 2.60
N LEU A 57 13.13 -7.05 1.43
CA LEU A 57 11.86 -7.58 0.91
C LEU A 57 11.29 -8.69 1.80
N MET A 58 12.16 -9.60 2.26
CA MET A 58 11.77 -10.72 3.13
C MET A 58 11.44 -10.20 4.54
N GLN A 59 10.15 -9.94 4.77
CA GLN A 59 9.54 -9.54 6.04
C GLN A 59 8.24 -10.32 6.21
N ARG A 60 7.70 -10.36 7.44
CA ARG A 60 6.45 -11.08 7.75
C ARG A 60 5.29 -10.59 6.88
N ASP A 61 5.05 -9.29 6.85
CA ASP A 61 3.93 -8.69 6.09
C ASP A 61 4.05 -8.99 4.59
N THR A 62 5.26 -8.94 4.03
CA THR A 62 5.50 -9.30 2.63
C THR A 62 5.18 -10.78 2.36
N LEU A 63 5.59 -11.67 3.27
CA LEU A 63 5.34 -13.11 3.13
C LEU A 63 3.85 -13.44 3.26
N ASP A 64 3.15 -12.79 4.20
CA ASP A 64 1.70 -12.95 4.36
C ASP A 64 0.95 -12.45 3.10
N ALA A 65 1.39 -11.32 2.52
CA ALA A 65 0.88 -10.86 1.23
C ALA A 65 1.15 -11.86 0.11
N MET A 66 2.38 -12.41 0.00
CA MET A 66 2.71 -13.43 -1.00
C MET A 66 1.84 -14.68 -0.85
N VAL A 67 1.63 -15.18 0.38
CA VAL A 67 0.76 -16.33 0.67
C VAL A 67 -0.69 -16.04 0.29
N SER A 68 -1.18 -14.82 0.54
CA SER A 68 -2.51 -14.39 0.15
C SER A 68 -2.70 -14.30 -1.37
N ARG A 69 -1.67 -13.88 -2.12
CA ARG A 69 -1.75 -13.72 -3.58
C ARG A 69 -1.47 -15.01 -4.37
N LEU A 70 -0.73 -15.95 -3.79
CA LEU A 70 -0.50 -17.26 -4.41
C LEU A 70 -1.77 -18.09 -4.41
N GLN A 71 -2.11 -18.66 -5.58
CA GLN A 71 -3.15 -19.69 -5.67
C GLN A 71 -2.76 -20.94 -4.87
N PRO A 72 -3.71 -21.78 -4.45
CA PRO A 72 -3.41 -23.10 -3.89
C PRO A 72 -2.44 -23.88 -4.78
N ASN A 73 -1.41 -24.48 -4.20
CA ASN A 73 -0.30 -25.15 -4.89
C ASN A 73 0.62 -24.26 -5.74
N GLY A 74 0.46 -22.93 -5.72
CA GLY A 74 1.39 -21.99 -6.35
C GLY A 74 2.79 -22.03 -5.71
N SER A 75 3.80 -21.60 -6.46
CA SER A 75 5.22 -21.73 -6.06
C SER A 75 5.85 -20.39 -5.68
N LEU A 76 6.68 -20.39 -4.64
CA LEU A 76 7.57 -19.29 -4.28
C LEU A 76 9.01 -19.74 -4.41
N TYR A 77 9.77 -19.03 -5.24
CA TYR A 77 11.20 -19.23 -5.42
C TYR A 77 11.97 -18.01 -4.93
N LEU A 78 13.03 -18.24 -4.15
CA LEU A 78 13.98 -17.21 -3.75
C LEU A 78 15.39 -17.67 -4.12
N ALA A 79 16.21 -16.75 -4.63
CA ALA A 79 17.63 -16.96 -4.85
C ALA A 79 18.44 -15.79 -4.28
N THR A 80 19.55 -16.10 -3.62
CA THR A 80 20.52 -15.12 -3.11
C THR A 80 21.93 -15.68 -3.15
N ASP A 81 22.94 -14.83 -3.26
CA ASP A 81 24.37 -15.15 -3.19
C ASP A 81 25.00 -14.71 -1.84
N ILE A 82 24.15 -14.39 -0.85
CA ILE A 82 24.55 -13.87 0.46
C ILE A 82 24.03 -14.81 1.55
N ILE A 83 24.96 -15.47 2.25
CA ILE A 83 24.63 -16.48 3.26
C ILE A 83 23.77 -15.93 4.40
N ALA A 84 24.12 -14.77 4.96
CA ALA A 84 23.34 -14.17 6.05
C ALA A 84 21.89 -13.83 5.63
N TYR A 85 21.68 -13.51 4.35
CA TYR A 85 20.33 -13.31 3.81
C TYR A 85 19.60 -14.64 3.64
N ALA A 86 20.32 -15.69 3.22
CA ALA A 86 19.77 -17.04 3.10
C ALA A 86 19.35 -17.60 4.47
N GLU A 87 20.19 -17.48 5.50
CA GLU A 87 19.88 -17.90 6.87
C GLU A 87 18.63 -17.19 7.41
N MET A 88 18.60 -15.85 7.34
CA MET A 88 17.42 -15.07 7.73
C MET A 88 16.17 -15.47 6.94
N SER A 89 16.29 -15.67 5.62
CA SER A 89 15.17 -16.07 4.78
C SER A 89 14.68 -17.47 5.10
N ALA A 90 15.58 -18.39 5.43
CA ALA A 90 15.25 -19.76 5.84
C ALA A 90 14.39 -19.77 7.10
N GLU A 91 14.79 -18.99 8.11
CA GLU A 91 14.04 -18.85 9.37
C GLU A 91 12.64 -18.27 9.12
N LEU A 92 12.56 -17.17 8.36
CA LEU A 92 11.27 -16.52 8.05
C LEU A 92 10.34 -17.43 7.24
N LEU A 93 10.87 -18.09 6.20
CA LEU A 93 10.08 -18.98 5.35
C LEU A 93 9.61 -20.22 6.11
N ALA A 94 10.46 -20.81 6.96
CA ALA A 94 10.07 -21.93 7.81
C ALA A 94 8.99 -21.53 8.84
N ALA A 95 9.02 -20.29 9.32
CA ALA A 95 8.03 -19.74 10.25
C ALA A 95 6.77 -19.18 9.57
N THR A 96 6.63 -19.29 8.24
CA THR A 96 5.49 -18.73 7.48
C THR A 96 4.40 -19.78 7.28
N PRO A 97 3.24 -19.64 7.95
CA PRO A 97 2.09 -20.49 7.67
C PRO A 97 1.67 -20.36 6.21
N GLY A 98 1.14 -21.43 5.62
CA GLY A 98 0.72 -21.38 4.22
C GLY A 98 1.78 -21.80 3.21
N LEU A 99 3.06 -21.90 3.60
CA LEU A 99 4.15 -22.36 2.73
C LEU A 99 4.75 -23.68 3.22
N THR A 100 5.08 -24.56 2.28
CA THR A 100 5.77 -25.83 2.54
C THR A 100 7.05 -25.91 1.72
N ASN A 101 8.19 -26.09 2.38
CA ASN A 101 9.47 -26.29 1.72
C ASN A 101 9.42 -27.55 0.84
N GLN A 102 9.88 -27.43 -0.41
CA GLN A 102 9.93 -28.53 -1.38
C GLN A 102 11.32 -29.17 -1.48
N LEU A 103 12.27 -28.72 -0.66
CA LEU A 103 13.66 -29.17 -0.65
C LEU A 103 13.95 -30.04 0.59
N ALA A 104 14.98 -30.88 0.49
CA ALA A 104 15.46 -31.70 1.62
C ALA A 104 16.19 -30.90 2.71
N SER A 105 16.59 -29.67 2.41
CA SER A 105 17.30 -28.74 3.28
C SER A 105 16.65 -27.35 3.19
N PRO A 106 16.95 -26.41 4.08
CA PRO A 106 16.37 -25.06 4.04
C PRO A 106 16.60 -24.34 2.69
N TRP A 107 17.75 -24.60 2.06
CA TRP A 107 18.08 -24.21 0.69
C TRP A 107 18.99 -25.26 0.04
N VAL A 108 19.16 -25.17 -1.27
CA VAL A 108 20.16 -25.92 -2.05
C VAL A 108 21.12 -24.97 -2.76
N ASN A 109 22.31 -25.45 -3.16
CA ASN A 109 23.27 -24.65 -3.94
C ASN A 109 23.19 -24.87 -5.46
N SER A 110 22.25 -25.70 -5.90
CA SER A 110 21.92 -25.93 -7.30
C SER A 110 20.45 -26.26 -7.42
N LEU A 111 19.73 -25.55 -8.28
CA LEU A 111 18.31 -25.80 -8.56
C LEU A 111 18.13 -26.03 -10.08
N PRO A 112 18.03 -27.30 -10.52
CA PRO A 112 17.86 -27.64 -11.93
C PRO A 112 16.61 -26.99 -12.55
N GLY A 113 16.66 -26.66 -13.84
CA GLY A 113 15.54 -26.08 -14.59
C GLY A 113 15.33 -24.58 -14.40
N ARG A 114 16.07 -23.93 -13.49
CA ARG A 114 16.00 -22.48 -13.27
C ARG A 114 16.69 -21.71 -14.40
N VAL A 115 16.06 -20.63 -14.86
CA VAL A 115 16.69 -19.66 -15.77
C VAL A 115 17.79 -18.91 -15.04
N THR A 116 19.03 -19.03 -15.51
CA THR A 116 20.19 -18.37 -14.91
C THR A 116 20.12 -16.86 -15.16
N THR A 117 20.14 -16.08 -14.07
CA THR A 117 20.14 -14.61 -14.16
C THR A 117 21.56 -14.04 -14.37
N LYS A 118 21.67 -12.77 -14.76
CA LYS A 118 22.98 -12.09 -14.86
C LYS A 118 23.72 -12.07 -13.51
N TYR A 119 22.99 -11.90 -12.40
CA TYR A 119 23.57 -11.88 -11.05
C TYR A 119 24.14 -13.25 -10.67
N GLU A 120 23.38 -14.29 -10.98
CA GLU A 120 23.79 -15.69 -10.76
C GLU A 120 25.05 -16.05 -11.58
N ALA A 121 25.08 -15.68 -12.86
CA ALA A 121 26.24 -15.89 -13.71
C ALA A 121 27.49 -15.17 -13.15
N ARG A 122 27.31 -13.95 -12.65
CA ARG A 122 28.38 -13.18 -12.02
C ARG A 122 28.87 -13.82 -10.71
N ALA A 123 27.96 -14.22 -9.82
CA ALA A 123 28.31 -14.87 -8.57
C ALA A 123 29.13 -16.15 -8.82
N ARG A 124 28.70 -16.98 -9.78
CA ARG A 124 29.44 -18.18 -10.18
C ARG A 124 30.82 -17.87 -10.75
N ALA A 125 30.93 -16.86 -11.61
CA ALA A 125 32.21 -16.44 -12.18
C ALA A 125 33.19 -15.93 -11.10
N GLU A 126 32.67 -15.35 -10.02
CA GLU A 126 33.43 -14.91 -8.85
C GLU A 126 33.65 -16.04 -7.82
N GLY A 127 33.26 -17.28 -8.11
CA GLY A 127 33.41 -18.44 -7.22
C GLY A 127 32.49 -18.41 -5.99
N ARG A 128 31.46 -17.57 -5.99
CA ARG A 128 30.52 -17.42 -4.88
C ARG A 128 29.38 -18.44 -4.98
N SER A 129 29.02 -19.04 -3.85
CA SER A 129 27.85 -19.92 -3.76
C SER A 129 26.56 -19.13 -3.91
N CYS A 130 25.60 -19.70 -4.62
CA CYS A 130 24.21 -19.25 -4.62
C CYS A 130 23.38 -20.20 -3.74
N TYR A 131 22.34 -19.65 -3.12
CA TYR A 131 21.41 -20.33 -2.22
C TYR A 131 20.01 -20.19 -2.79
N TYR A 132 19.38 -21.33 -3.08
CA TYR A 132 18.08 -21.39 -3.74
C TYR A 132 17.04 -22.03 -2.83
N PHE A 133 15.86 -21.41 -2.78
CA PHE A 133 14.70 -21.82 -2.01
C PHE A 133 13.56 -22.17 -2.96
N ALA A 134 12.78 -23.19 -2.62
CA ALA A 134 11.57 -23.57 -3.34
C ALA A 134 10.49 -23.95 -2.33
N TYR A 135 9.42 -23.17 -2.30
CA TYR A 135 8.28 -23.37 -1.41
C TYR A 135 7.00 -23.49 -2.23
N ARG A 136 6.04 -24.24 -1.71
CA ARG A 136 4.71 -24.39 -2.31
C ARG A 136 3.63 -23.89 -1.37
N ARG A 137 2.64 -23.17 -1.89
CA ARG A 137 1.42 -22.80 -1.17
C ARG A 137 0.65 -24.06 -0.80
N ASN A 138 0.46 -24.29 0.49
CA ASN A 138 -0.29 -25.43 1.03
C ASN A 138 -1.76 -25.05 1.34
N ASP A 139 -2.48 -25.91 2.06
CA ASP A 139 -3.93 -25.76 2.30
C ASP A 139 -4.25 -24.95 3.57
N VAL A 140 -3.25 -24.47 4.33
CA VAL A 140 -3.50 -23.58 5.46
C VAL A 140 -4.19 -22.31 4.95
N PRO A 141 -5.29 -21.84 5.56
CA PRO A 141 -5.96 -20.62 5.12
C PRO A 141 -5.00 -19.43 5.01
N ALA A 142 -5.10 -18.68 3.91
CA ALA A 142 -4.24 -17.53 3.70
C ALA A 142 -4.56 -16.43 4.73
N PRO A 143 -3.56 -15.64 5.16
CA PRO A 143 -3.80 -14.43 5.92
C PRO A 143 -4.74 -13.47 5.15
N ALA A 144 -5.64 -12.81 5.87
CA ALA A 144 -6.55 -11.82 5.31
C ALA A 144 -5.79 -10.51 5.03
N VAL A 145 -5.11 -10.44 3.89
CA VAL A 145 -4.40 -9.23 3.44
C VAL A 145 -5.30 -8.43 2.49
N PRO A 146 -5.88 -7.30 2.95
CA PRO A 146 -6.86 -6.56 2.16
C PRO A 146 -6.22 -5.97 0.89
N VAL A 147 -6.99 -5.99 -0.20
CA VAL A 147 -6.63 -5.28 -1.44
C VAL A 147 -7.31 -3.93 -1.39
N ILE A 148 -6.51 -2.86 -1.41
CA ILE A 148 -7.04 -1.49 -1.44
C ILE A 148 -7.77 -1.24 -2.76
N LYS A 149 -9.05 -0.91 -2.64
CA LYS A 149 -9.90 -0.50 -3.76
C LYS A 149 -9.98 1.01 -3.82
N ASP A 150 -9.92 1.55 -5.03
CA ASP A 150 -10.28 2.94 -5.26
C ASP A 150 -11.80 3.03 -5.31
N LEU A 151 -12.34 3.95 -4.53
CA LEU A 151 -13.74 4.34 -4.55
C LEU A 151 -13.91 5.61 -5.38
N ASP A 152 -15.16 6.03 -5.56
CA ASP A 152 -15.44 7.32 -6.15
C ASP A 152 -14.89 8.48 -5.31
N MET A 153 -14.34 9.51 -5.95
CA MET A 153 -13.74 10.66 -5.26
C MET A 153 -14.63 11.22 -4.13
N PRO A 154 -14.16 11.20 -2.86
CA PRO A 154 -14.96 11.60 -1.73
C PRO A 154 -15.09 13.12 -1.65
N HIS A 155 -16.31 13.59 -1.43
CA HIS A 155 -16.57 14.99 -1.15
C HIS A 155 -17.82 15.18 -0.31
N MET A 156 -17.84 16.30 0.43
CA MET A 156 -18.97 16.77 1.21
C MET A 156 -19.21 18.25 0.86
N VAL A 157 -20.47 18.59 0.60
CA VAL A 157 -20.91 19.98 0.45
C VAL A 157 -21.85 20.29 1.62
N PHE A 158 -21.56 21.37 2.31
CA PHE A 158 -22.33 21.80 3.47
C PHE A 158 -22.43 23.32 3.52
N THR A 159 -23.42 23.81 4.24
CA THR A 159 -23.58 25.22 4.56
C THR A 159 -23.22 25.49 6.01
N THR A 160 -22.65 26.65 6.31
CA THR A 160 -22.42 27.15 7.67
C THR A 160 -22.26 28.67 7.64
N PRO A 161 -22.72 29.42 8.65
CA PRO A 161 -22.48 30.87 8.71
C PRO A 161 -21.03 31.22 9.10
N LEU A 162 -20.20 30.23 9.44
CA LEU A 162 -18.81 30.46 9.81
C LEU A 162 -17.96 30.78 8.58
N SER A 163 -17.06 31.76 8.71
CA SER A 163 -16.05 32.03 7.70
C SER A 163 -14.94 30.96 7.71
N LEU A 164 -14.10 30.96 6.67
CA LEU A 164 -12.89 30.11 6.64
C LEU A 164 -11.95 30.44 7.80
N ASP A 165 -11.87 31.70 8.22
CA ASP A 165 -10.99 32.09 9.33
C ASP A 165 -11.58 31.64 10.68
N ASP A 166 -12.91 31.73 10.86
CA ASP A 166 -13.57 31.18 12.06
C ASP A 166 -13.33 29.67 12.21
N MET A 167 -13.42 28.92 11.10
CA MET A 167 -13.19 27.47 11.10
C MET A 167 -11.71 27.13 11.35
N ARG A 168 -10.79 27.88 10.73
CA ARG A 168 -9.34 27.71 10.93
C ARG A 168 -8.92 27.96 12.38
N ASP A 169 -9.40 29.04 12.98
CA ASP A 169 -8.96 29.47 14.31
C ASP A 169 -9.44 28.53 15.43
N ARG A 170 -10.43 27.69 15.14
CA ARG A 170 -10.92 26.63 16.04
C ARG A 170 -10.28 25.27 15.79
N PHE A 171 -9.41 25.14 14.78
CA PHE A 171 -8.76 23.88 14.48
C PHE A 171 -7.66 23.57 15.50
N GLU A 172 -7.77 22.40 16.12
CA GLU A 172 -6.70 21.76 16.88
C GLU A 172 -6.40 20.40 16.24
N ALA A 173 -5.13 19.98 16.25
CA ALA A 173 -4.75 18.69 15.70
C ALA A 173 -5.48 17.55 16.42
N PHE A 174 -6.06 16.62 15.67
CA PHE A 174 -6.83 15.51 16.22
C PHE A 174 -6.63 14.22 15.43
N HIS A 175 -7.09 13.13 16.03
CA HIS A 175 -7.08 11.81 15.43
C HIS A 175 -8.49 11.23 15.34
N HIS A 176 -8.74 10.43 14.31
CA HIS A 176 -9.96 9.67 14.14
C HIS A 176 -9.61 8.23 13.78
N ASN A 177 -10.30 7.28 14.41
CA ASN A 177 -10.14 5.86 14.13
C ASN A 177 -11.46 5.31 13.59
N ASP A 178 -11.35 4.48 12.55
CA ASP A 178 -12.47 3.82 11.89
C ASP A 178 -12.06 2.39 11.55
N GLY A 179 -12.36 1.46 12.45
CA GLY A 179 -11.82 0.10 12.40
C GLY A 179 -10.29 0.08 12.47
N ASP A 180 -9.64 -0.51 11.46
CA ASP A 180 -8.17 -0.55 11.34
C ASP A 180 -7.57 0.71 10.69
N VAL A 181 -8.42 1.66 10.27
CA VAL A 181 -7.98 2.93 9.69
C VAL A 181 -7.68 3.93 10.80
N HIS A 182 -6.48 4.49 10.76
CA HIS A 182 -6.04 5.56 11.67
C HIS A 182 -5.79 6.83 10.88
N ILE A 183 -6.45 7.92 11.27
CA ILE A 183 -6.42 9.19 10.56
C ILE A 183 -5.91 10.27 11.50
N GLY A 184 -4.88 11.00 11.09
CA GLY A 184 -4.40 12.19 11.80
C GLY A 184 -4.64 13.45 10.97
N TYR A 185 -5.05 14.52 11.63
CA TYR A 185 -5.16 15.87 11.08
C TYR A 185 -4.15 16.75 11.80
N SER A 186 -3.08 17.15 11.12
CA SER A 186 -1.90 17.74 11.77
C SER A 186 -1.85 19.26 11.69
N ALA A 187 -2.32 19.84 10.59
CA ALA A 187 -2.22 21.26 10.35
C ALA A 187 -3.33 21.77 9.41
N VAL A 188 -3.62 23.05 9.50
CA VAL A 188 -4.49 23.77 8.56
C VAL A 188 -3.76 24.97 7.99
N PHE A 189 -3.88 25.18 6.67
CA PHE A 189 -3.27 26.30 5.96
C PHE A 189 -4.36 27.12 5.28
N ARG A 190 -4.27 28.45 5.43
CA ARG A 190 -5.23 29.40 4.86
C ARG A 190 -4.76 29.86 3.47
N GLY A 191 -5.55 29.57 2.44
CA GLY A 191 -5.45 30.19 1.12
C GLY A 191 -6.34 31.43 1.02
N GLU A 192 -6.64 31.92 -0.18
CA GLU A 192 -7.55 33.07 -0.37
C GLU A 192 -9.03 32.69 -0.17
N TYR A 193 -9.46 31.60 -0.81
CA TYR A 193 -10.83 31.07 -0.73
C TYR A 193 -10.90 29.62 -0.22
N THR A 194 -9.80 29.16 0.40
CA THR A 194 -9.65 27.76 0.79
C THR A 194 -9.00 27.59 2.16
N LEU A 195 -9.34 26.51 2.84
CA LEU A 195 -8.49 25.89 3.86
C LEU A 195 -7.94 24.58 3.33
N LEU A 196 -6.67 24.33 3.61
CA LEU A 196 -6.00 23.07 3.33
C LEU A 196 -5.69 22.37 4.66
N PHE A 197 -6.29 21.21 4.90
CA PHE A 197 -6.03 20.39 6.07
C PHE A 197 -5.05 19.28 5.73
N GLU A 198 -3.88 19.28 6.35
CA GLU A 198 -2.90 18.21 6.23
C GLU A 198 -3.40 16.97 6.97
N ILE A 199 -3.38 15.83 6.27
CA ILE A 199 -3.85 14.56 6.80
C ILE A 199 -2.86 13.43 6.58
N HIS A 200 -2.81 12.51 7.54
CA HIS A 200 -2.14 11.22 7.43
C HIS A 200 -3.15 10.11 7.62
N VAL A 201 -3.40 9.32 6.58
CA VAL A 201 -4.33 8.19 6.57
C VAL A 201 -3.50 6.91 6.55
N ASN A 202 -3.59 6.11 7.61
CA ASN A 202 -2.93 4.83 7.70
C ASN A 202 -3.97 3.71 7.66
N GLU A 203 -3.90 2.89 6.63
CA GLU A 203 -4.73 1.73 6.36
C GLU A 203 -3.83 0.47 6.37
N PRO A 204 -4.38 -0.74 6.52
CA PRO A 204 -3.58 -1.96 6.71
C PRO A 204 -2.47 -2.20 5.68
N THR A 205 -2.68 -1.80 4.41
CA THR A 205 -1.72 -2.03 3.33
C THR A 205 -1.29 -0.77 2.59
N ILE A 206 -1.70 0.42 3.05
CA ILE A 206 -1.31 1.71 2.46
C ILE A 206 -1.27 2.82 3.53
N SER A 207 -0.25 3.67 3.46
CA SER A 207 -0.20 4.91 4.22
C SER A 207 -0.14 6.08 3.25
N GLN A 208 -0.98 7.08 3.47
CA GLN A 208 -1.14 8.24 2.59
C GLN A 208 -0.96 9.53 3.39
N HIS A 209 0.05 10.32 3.04
CA HIS A 209 0.23 11.68 3.54
C HIS A 209 -0.22 12.65 2.46
N THR A 210 -1.32 13.36 2.70
CA THR A 210 -1.98 14.21 1.71
C THR A 210 -2.75 15.34 2.41
N ALA A 211 -3.68 15.98 1.71
CA ALA A 211 -4.49 17.04 2.27
C ALA A 211 -5.95 16.95 1.82
N LEU A 212 -6.84 17.49 2.66
CA LEU A 212 -8.22 17.80 2.29
C LEU A 212 -8.35 19.30 2.05
N LEU A 213 -9.09 19.67 1.01
CA LEU A 213 -9.32 21.04 0.61
C LEU A 213 -10.77 21.41 0.92
N LEU A 214 -10.96 22.41 1.78
CA LEU A 214 -12.23 23.09 1.99
C LEU A 214 -12.24 24.35 1.13
N THR A 215 -13.18 24.45 0.19
CA THR A 215 -13.29 25.58 -0.74
C THR A 215 -14.62 26.28 -0.55
N GLN A 216 -14.61 27.61 -0.37
CA GLN A 216 -15.82 28.43 -0.38
C GLN A 216 -16.37 28.51 -1.80
N ARG A 217 -17.66 28.24 -1.98
CA ARG A 217 -18.34 28.30 -3.28
C ARG A 217 -18.84 29.73 -3.55
N GLN A 218 -19.34 29.95 -4.77
CA GLN A 218 -19.96 31.24 -5.13
C GLN A 218 -21.29 31.50 -4.41
N VAL A 219 -21.95 30.43 -3.95
CA VAL A 219 -23.13 30.54 -3.08
C VAL A 219 -22.64 30.89 -1.69
N GLU A 220 -23.19 31.96 -1.13
CA GLU A 220 -22.83 32.44 0.21
C GLU A 220 -23.00 31.32 1.25
N ASN A 221 -22.04 31.21 2.17
CA ASN A 221 -22.04 30.23 3.26
C ASN A 221 -22.01 28.75 2.82
N GLU A 222 -21.78 28.45 1.54
CA GLU A 222 -21.68 27.08 1.03
C GLU A 222 -20.22 26.69 0.76
N TYR A 223 -19.83 25.51 1.23
CA TYR A 223 -18.46 25.01 1.16
C TYR A 223 -18.40 23.62 0.54
N THR A 224 -17.31 23.31 -0.16
CA THR A 224 -16.99 21.95 -0.60
C THR A 224 -15.72 21.47 0.08
N LEU A 225 -15.83 20.38 0.84
CA LEU A 225 -14.71 19.62 1.38
C LEU A 225 -14.44 18.42 0.47
N GLN A 226 -13.20 18.26 0.02
CA GLN A 226 -12.80 17.16 -0.85
C GLN A 226 -11.32 16.82 -0.71
N LEU A 227 -10.89 15.68 -1.24
CA LEU A 227 -9.47 15.35 -1.37
C LEU A 227 -8.76 16.37 -2.27
N ALA A 228 -7.57 16.84 -1.85
CA ALA A 228 -6.75 17.71 -2.67
C ALA A 228 -6.26 16.98 -3.94
N SER A 229 -6.24 17.68 -5.07
CA SER A 229 -5.83 17.09 -6.35
C SER A 229 -4.33 16.86 -6.50
N PHE A 230 -3.52 17.41 -5.59
CA PHE A 230 -2.07 17.25 -5.60
C PHE A 230 -1.63 16.09 -4.71
N GLY A 231 -0.48 15.51 -5.03
CA GLY A 231 0.06 14.35 -4.30
C GLY A 231 -0.47 12.98 -4.75
N HIS A 232 -1.44 12.95 -5.69
CA HIS A 232 -1.99 11.71 -6.27
C HIS A 232 -2.47 10.70 -5.22
N ALA A 233 -3.06 11.18 -4.13
CA ALA A 233 -3.68 10.32 -3.13
C ALA A 233 -4.84 9.51 -3.74
N ARG A 234 -5.01 8.29 -3.27
CA ARG A 234 -6.03 7.36 -3.73
C ARG A 234 -7.30 7.55 -2.90
N PRO A 235 -8.49 7.58 -3.52
CA PRO A 235 -9.78 7.69 -2.82
C PRO A 235 -10.14 6.34 -2.17
N THR A 236 -9.40 5.97 -1.13
CA THR A 236 -9.59 4.72 -0.40
C THR A 236 -10.69 4.84 0.66
N GLU A 237 -11.09 3.72 1.26
CA GLU A 237 -12.03 3.72 2.39
C GLU A 237 -11.55 4.63 3.53
N GLY A 238 -10.25 4.65 3.81
CA GLY A 238 -9.69 5.53 4.83
C GLY A 238 -9.75 7.01 4.46
N VAL A 239 -9.57 7.37 3.18
CA VAL A 239 -9.74 8.75 2.73
C VAL A 239 -11.21 9.20 2.77
N HIS A 240 -12.16 8.29 2.50
CA HIS A 240 -13.58 8.58 2.69
C HIS A 240 -13.91 8.86 4.15
N ALA A 241 -13.39 8.04 5.07
CA ALA A 241 -13.51 8.27 6.50
C ALA A 241 -12.85 9.59 6.92
N ALA A 242 -11.74 9.98 6.26
CA ALA A 242 -11.09 11.26 6.54
C ALA A 242 -11.97 12.46 6.17
N VAL A 243 -12.56 12.44 4.97
CA VAL A 243 -13.49 13.51 4.55
C VAL A 243 -14.70 13.57 5.48
N TYR A 244 -15.23 12.43 5.90
CA TYR A 244 -16.36 12.39 6.83
C TYR A 244 -16.03 12.95 8.21
N ALA A 245 -14.94 12.52 8.82
CA ALA A 245 -14.59 12.93 10.17
C ALA A 245 -14.27 14.42 10.24
N LEU A 246 -13.54 14.97 9.26
CA LEU A 246 -13.30 16.40 9.17
C LEU A 246 -14.58 17.18 8.86
N GLY A 247 -15.42 16.68 7.95
CA GLY A 247 -16.72 17.28 7.65
C GLY A 247 -17.64 17.32 8.87
N SER A 248 -17.70 16.23 9.64
CA SER A 248 -18.47 16.14 10.88
C SER A 248 -17.97 17.12 11.94
N TRP A 249 -16.65 17.25 12.07
CA TRP A 249 -16.06 18.26 12.93
C TRP A 249 -16.44 19.68 12.48
N LEU A 250 -16.29 20.02 11.20
CA LEU A 250 -16.67 21.33 10.66
C LEU A 250 -18.16 21.67 10.90
N LEU A 251 -19.05 20.70 10.69
CA LEU A 251 -20.49 20.84 10.96
C LEU A 251 -20.75 21.07 12.45
N SER A 252 -20.01 20.40 13.34
CA SER A 252 -20.19 20.56 14.79
C SER A 252 -19.83 21.95 15.32
N LEU A 253 -19.12 22.77 14.55
CA LEU A 253 -18.70 24.12 14.96
C LEU A 253 -19.86 25.12 15.00
N HIS A 254 -21.02 24.82 14.39
CA HIS A 254 -22.18 25.71 14.40
C HIS A 254 -23.50 24.93 14.28
N PRO A 255 -24.54 25.23 15.09
CA PRO A 255 -25.82 24.50 15.05
C PRO A 255 -26.57 24.62 13.71
N ASP A 256 -26.42 25.75 13.01
CA ASP A 256 -27.05 25.95 11.70
C ASP A 256 -26.27 25.33 10.53
N ALA A 257 -25.17 24.63 10.80
CA ALA A 257 -24.41 23.97 9.75
C ALA A 257 -25.16 22.71 9.27
N GLN A 258 -25.29 22.54 7.95
CA GLN A 258 -26.09 21.47 7.36
C GLN A 258 -25.43 20.88 6.12
N VAL A 259 -25.49 19.55 5.98
CA VAL A 259 -25.05 18.87 4.76
C VAL A 259 -26.05 19.16 3.63
N VAL A 260 -25.55 19.69 2.52
CA VAL A 260 -26.34 19.89 1.28
C VAL A 260 -26.31 18.63 0.42
N LYS A 261 -25.12 18.06 0.25
CA LYS A 261 -24.90 16.80 -0.47
C LYS A 261 -23.57 16.18 -0.07
N GLN A 262 -23.46 14.86 -0.20
CA GLN A 262 -22.21 14.17 0.02
C GLN A 262 -22.08 12.98 -0.92
N LYS A 263 -20.83 12.65 -1.26
CA LYS A 263 -20.45 11.41 -1.94
C LYS A 263 -19.37 10.76 -1.09
N LEU A 264 -19.81 9.96 -0.13
CA LEU A 264 -18.97 9.20 0.79
C LEU A 264 -19.37 7.73 0.70
N ARG A 265 -18.60 6.85 1.36
CA ARG A 265 -18.96 5.43 1.38
C ARG A 265 -20.29 5.22 2.16
N PRO A 266 -21.10 4.20 1.81
CA PRO A 266 -22.48 4.09 2.31
C PRO A 266 -22.61 3.94 3.84
N ASP A 267 -21.71 3.17 4.45
CA ASP A 267 -21.65 2.92 5.89
C ASP A 267 -21.32 4.18 6.70
N VAL A 268 -20.45 5.03 6.16
CA VAL A 268 -20.09 6.32 6.76
C VAL A 268 -21.21 7.35 6.60
N SER A 269 -21.98 7.26 5.52
CA SER A 269 -23.09 8.19 5.23
C SER A 269 -24.31 7.97 6.14
N ALA A 270 -24.44 6.79 6.76
CA ALA A 270 -25.59 6.42 7.59
C ALA A 270 -25.52 6.96 9.04
N GLY A 271 -24.39 7.53 9.46
CA GLY A 271 -24.22 8.17 10.78
C GLY A 271 -24.73 9.61 10.87
N ALA A 272 -25.34 10.14 9.80
CA ALA A 272 -25.72 11.54 9.65
C ALA A 272 -27.24 11.78 9.54
N THR A 273 -28.06 10.96 10.22
CA THR A 273 -29.51 11.20 10.41
C THR A 273 -29.87 11.42 11.86
#